data_AF-A0A4Q4WFL1-F1
#
_entry.id   AF-A0A4Q4WFL1-F1
#
_cell.length_a   1.000
_cell.length_b   1.000
_cell.length_c   1.000
_cell.angle_alpha   90.00
_cell.angle_beta   90.00
_cell.angle_gamma   90.00
#
_symmetry.space_group_name_H-M   'P 1'
#
loop_
_entity.id
_entity.type
_entity.pdbx_description
1 polymer ?
#
loop_
_entity_poly.entity_id
_entity_poly.type
_entity_poly.pdbx_seq_one_letter_code
_entity_poly.pdbx_strand_id
1 'polypeptide(L)'
;MRKALQVLPGVQIVMAQPISDRVDEMVTGVRSDVAIKVFGDDLNTLREKAEAIAKVAQGIQGAQDMRVERITGQQYLQIAIDRQAIARHGLNAADVHNVIETAIGGKEATEIFEGERRFSAVVRLPDAYRGSVEAIRNLMVAAPNGAQP
;
A
#
# COMPACT_ATOMS: atom_id res chain seq x y z
N MET A 1 25.39 -20.62 1.89
CA MET A 1 24.52 -19.53 1.39
C MET A 1 23.64 -18.93 2.50
N ARG A 2 22.78 -19.71 3.19
CA ARG A 2 21.86 -19.20 4.23
C ARG A 2 22.54 -18.38 5.35
N LYS A 3 23.65 -18.87 5.93
CA LYS A 3 24.45 -18.15 6.95
C LYS A 3 25.02 -16.80 6.47
N ALA A 4 25.37 -16.71 5.18
CA ALA A 4 25.97 -15.49 4.61
C ALA A 4 24.95 -14.37 4.40
N LEU A 5 23.65 -14.69 4.43
CA LEU A 5 22.57 -13.73 4.20
C LEU A 5 21.87 -13.29 5.50
N GLN A 6 22.17 -13.93 6.64
CA GLN A 6 21.65 -13.55 7.95
C GLN A 6 22.17 -12.20 8.47
N VAL A 7 23.20 -11.64 7.82
CA VAL A 7 23.78 -10.33 8.16
C VAL A 7 22.97 -9.14 7.65
N LEU A 8 21.94 -9.35 6.83
CA LEU A 8 21.12 -8.26 6.29
C LEU A 8 20.02 -7.88 7.30
N PRO A 9 20.08 -6.68 7.92
CA PRO A 9 19.07 -6.26 8.87
C PRO A 9 17.71 -6.06 8.18
N GLY A 10 16.66 -6.59 8.79
CA GLY A 10 15.28 -6.43 8.31
C GLY A 10 14.88 -7.35 7.16
N VAL A 11 15.76 -8.23 6.68
CA VAL A 11 15.48 -9.13 5.55
C VAL A 11 15.26 -10.56 6.08
N GLN A 12 14.11 -11.17 5.75
CA GLN A 12 13.85 -12.59 5.96
C GLN A 12 13.90 -13.31 4.62
N ILE A 13 14.71 -14.36 4.52
CA ILE A 13 14.99 -15.04 3.26
C ILE A 13 14.38 -16.43 3.30
N VAL A 14 13.49 -16.67 2.34
CA VAL A 14 12.90 -17.99 2.06
C VAL A 14 13.58 -18.53 0.82
N MET A 15 14.13 -19.74 0.90
CA MET A 15 14.78 -20.40 -0.23
C MET A 15 13.81 -21.37 -0.90
N ALA A 16 13.50 -21.13 -2.17
CA ALA A 16 12.62 -21.99 -2.97
C ALA A 16 13.13 -22.12 -4.41
N GLN A 17 12.65 -23.14 -5.13
CA GLN A 17 12.89 -23.27 -6.57
C GLN A 17 11.78 -22.55 -7.35
N PRO A 18 12.08 -21.79 -8.43
CA PRO A 18 11.10 -20.93 -9.10
C PRO A 18 9.82 -21.62 -9.60
N ILE A 19 9.91 -22.91 -9.96
CA ILE A 19 8.77 -23.68 -10.42
C ILE A 19 7.88 -24.10 -9.23
N SER A 20 8.47 -24.67 -8.18
CA SER A 20 7.73 -25.04 -6.96
C SER A 20 7.06 -23.83 -6.34
N ASP A 21 7.80 -22.72 -6.21
CA ASP A 21 7.32 -21.47 -5.60
C ASP A 21 6.04 -20.95 -6.29
N ARG A 22 5.98 -21.01 -7.63
CA ARG A 22 4.78 -20.66 -8.40
C ARG A 22 3.62 -21.62 -8.19
N VAL A 23 3.90 -22.92 -8.12
CA VAL A 23 2.85 -23.93 -7.86
C VAL A 23 2.28 -23.76 -6.45
N ASP A 24 3.14 -23.57 -5.47
CA ASP A 24 2.76 -23.37 -4.07
C ASP A 24 1.94 -22.07 -3.92
N GLU A 25 2.35 -20.97 -4.59
CA GLU A 25 1.60 -19.72 -4.64
C GLU A 25 0.23 -19.88 -5.31
N MET A 26 0.14 -20.64 -6.41
CA MET A 26 -1.14 -20.89 -7.09
C MET A 26 -2.10 -21.75 -6.28
N VAL A 27 -1.59 -22.78 -5.57
CA VAL A 27 -2.43 -23.75 -4.85
C VAL A 27 -2.81 -23.24 -3.46
N THR A 28 -1.85 -22.70 -2.73
CA THR A 28 -2.03 -22.33 -1.32
C THR A 28 -2.24 -20.84 -1.11
N GLY A 29 -1.90 -20.01 -2.12
CA GLY A 29 -1.85 -18.56 -1.99
C GLY A 29 -0.62 -18.04 -1.25
N VAL A 30 0.32 -18.91 -0.86
CA VAL A 30 1.57 -18.53 -0.19
C VAL A 30 2.77 -19.23 -0.80
N ARG A 31 3.95 -18.63 -0.62
CA ARG A 31 5.25 -19.09 -1.16
C ARG A 31 6.00 -19.98 -0.17
N SER A 32 5.34 -21.00 0.36
CA SER A 32 5.92 -21.87 1.39
C SER A 32 5.33 -23.28 1.32
N ASP A 33 6.16 -24.29 1.59
CA ASP A 33 5.78 -25.70 1.58
C ASP A 33 4.59 -26.01 2.51
N VAL A 34 4.47 -25.27 3.63
CA VAL A 34 3.38 -25.40 4.61
C VAL A 34 2.87 -24.02 5.02
N ALA A 35 1.54 -23.89 5.10
CA ALA A 35 0.85 -22.66 5.47
C ALA A 35 -0.13 -22.89 6.63
N ILE A 36 -0.16 -21.98 7.61
CA ILE A 36 -1.18 -21.96 8.66
C ILE A 36 -2.03 -20.70 8.45
N LYS A 37 -3.32 -20.88 8.16
CA LYS A 37 -4.28 -19.78 7.97
C LYS A 37 -5.18 -19.65 9.19
N VAL A 38 -5.19 -18.47 9.79
CA VAL A 38 -6.07 -18.14 10.93
C VAL A 38 -7.18 -17.23 10.41
N PHE A 39 -8.43 -17.62 10.63
CA PHE A 39 -9.62 -16.89 10.15
C PHE A 39 -10.38 -16.25 11.30
N GLY A 40 -10.94 -15.08 11.06
CA GLY A 40 -11.74 -14.31 12.02
C GLY A 40 -11.87 -12.85 11.59
N ASP A 41 -12.58 -12.06 12.38
CA ASP A 41 -12.97 -10.69 12.00
C ASP A 41 -12.01 -9.62 12.53
N ASP A 42 -11.30 -9.90 13.62
CA ASP A 42 -10.42 -8.93 14.30
C ASP A 42 -8.94 -9.16 13.95
N LEU A 43 -8.36 -8.23 13.17
CA LEU A 43 -6.97 -8.33 12.72
C LEU A 43 -5.94 -8.32 13.87
N ASN A 44 -6.22 -7.65 14.99
CA ASN A 44 -5.30 -7.62 16.14
C ASN A 44 -5.28 -8.98 16.83
N THR A 45 -6.45 -9.58 17.03
CA THR A 45 -6.61 -10.92 17.59
C THR A 45 -5.96 -11.96 16.69
N LEU A 46 -6.18 -11.88 15.38
CA LEU A 46 -5.55 -12.79 14.42
C LEU A 46 -4.03 -12.70 14.45
N ARG A 47 -3.47 -11.48 14.53
CA ARG A 47 -2.02 -11.26 14.67
C ARG A 47 -1.47 -11.91 15.94
N GLU A 48 -2.12 -11.68 17.09
CA GLU A 48 -1.69 -12.27 18.37
C GLU A 48 -1.70 -13.80 18.33
N LYS A 49 -2.74 -14.40 17.74
CA LYS A 49 -2.83 -15.85 17.57
C LYS A 49 -1.77 -16.38 16.61
N ALA A 50 -1.53 -15.70 15.49
CA ALA A 50 -0.48 -16.07 14.55
C ALA A 50 0.92 -16.02 15.20
N GLU A 51 1.21 -15.01 16.01
CA GLU A 51 2.46 -14.91 16.78
C GLU A 51 2.58 -16.02 17.83
N ALA A 52 1.49 -16.37 18.51
CA ALA A 52 1.48 -17.49 19.45
C ALA A 52 1.74 -18.84 18.75
N ILE A 53 1.10 -19.08 17.61
CA ILE A 53 1.33 -20.27 16.78
C ILE A 53 2.78 -20.32 16.31
N ALA A 54 3.32 -19.19 15.85
CA ALA A 54 4.70 -19.09 15.39
C ALA A 54 5.71 -19.45 16.51
N LYS A 55 5.48 -18.97 17.74
CA LYS A 55 6.31 -19.33 18.90
C LYS A 55 6.31 -20.83 19.17
N VAL A 56 5.16 -21.50 19.05
CA VAL A 56 5.06 -22.95 19.22
C VAL A 56 5.75 -23.69 18.07
N ALA A 57 5.51 -23.26 16.82
CA ALA A 57 6.05 -23.88 15.62
C ALA A 57 7.58 -23.81 15.54
N GLN A 58 8.21 -22.76 16.11
CA GLN A 58 9.68 -22.67 16.23
C GLN A 58 10.31 -23.83 17.01
N GLY A 59 9.55 -24.44 17.93
CA GLY A 59 10.03 -25.58 18.72
C GLY A 59 9.98 -26.92 17.97
N ILE A 60 9.36 -26.97 16.78
CA ILE A 60 9.18 -28.20 16.02
C ILE A 60 10.44 -28.50 15.21
N GLN A 61 11.02 -29.69 15.43
CA GLN A 61 12.16 -30.15 14.64
C GLN A 61 11.80 -30.21 13.16
N GLY A 62 12.57 -29.51 12.33
CA GLY A 62 12.34 -29.43 10.88
C GLY A 62 11.61 -28.16 10.43
N ALA A 63 11.03 -27.38 11.33
CA ALA A 63 10.52 -26.05 11.00
C ALA A 63 11.70 -25.12 10.66
N GLN A 64 11.75 -24.63 9.41
CA GLN A 64 12.77 -23.73 8.90
C GLN A 64 12.09 -22.55 8.19
N ASP A 65 12.78 -21.41 8.13
CA ASP A 65 12.35 -20.22 7.37
C ASP A 65 10.91 -19.72 7.69
N MET A 66 10.48 -19.88 8.95
CA MET A 66 9.13 -19.51 9.39
C MET A 66 8.91 -17.99 9.35
N ARG A 67 7.78 -17.58 8.74
CA ARG A 67 7.36 -16.19 8.61
C ARG A 67 5.90 -16.02 9.03
N VAL A 68 5.64 -15.06 9.92
CA VAL A 68 4.29 -14.53 10.14
C VAL A 68 4.10 -13.35 9.20
N GLU A 69 3.06 -13.38 8.39
CA GLU A 69 2.77 -12.26 7.49
C GLU A 69 2.42 -11.01 8.29
N ARG A 70 3.07 -9.90 7.95
CA ARG A 70 2.81 -8.60 8.58
C ARG A 70 1.59 -7.97 7.92
N ILE A 71 0.54 -7.77 8.69
CA ILE A 71 -0.68 -7.08 8.26
C ILE A 71 -0.49 -5.54 8.34
N THR A 72 0.52 -5.08 9.08
CA THR A 72 0.78 -3.66 9.36
C THR A 72 2.13 -3.20 8.82
N GLY A 73 2.29 -1.88 8.62
CA GLY A 73 3.58 -1.25 8.35
C GLY A 73 3.62 -0.38 7.11
N GLN A 74 2.60 -0.47 6.26
CA GLN A 74 2.42 0.50 5.19
C GLN A 74 1.99 1.84 5.81
N GLN A 75 2.79 2.87 5.59
CA GLN A 75 2.44 4.23 5.99
C GLN A 75 1.44 4.80 4.98
N TYR A 76 0.36 5.38 5.49
CA TYR A 76 -0.64 6.07 4.68
C TYR A 76 -0.78 7.50 5.15
N LEU A 77 -0.88 8.44 4.20
CA LEU A 77 -1.34 9.79 4.48
C LEU A 77 -2.86 9.83 4.31
N GLN A 78 -3.59 10.06 5.40
CA GLN A 78 -5.04 10.21 5.36
C GLN A 78 -5.41 11.70 5.26
N ILE A 79 -6.07 12.07 4.17
CA ILE A 79 -6.65 13.41 4.00
C ILE A 79 -8.12 13.35 4.42
N ALA A 80 -8.39 13.74 5.67
CA ALA A 80 -9.74 13.77 6.22
C ALA A 80 -10.43 15.10 5.86
N ILE A 81 -11.46 15.03 5.03
CA ILE A 81 -12.20 16.22 4.57
C ILE A 81 -13.23 16.62 5.64
N ASP A 82 -13.08 17.84 6.18
CA ASP A 82 -14.11 18.45 7.03
C ASP A 82 -15.27 18.98 6.16
N ARG A 83 -16.36 18.22 6.14
CA ARG A 83 -17.57 18.55 5.38
C ARG A 83 -18.20 19.88 5.80
N GLN A 84 -18.13 20.24 7.08
CA GLN A 84 -18.69 21.51 7.56
C GLN A 84 -17.83 22.69 7.10
N ALA A 85 -16.51 22.52 7.06
CA ALA A 85 -15.60 23.55 6.57
C ALA A 85 -15.80 23.84 5.08
N ILE A 86 -15.79 22.80 4.24
CA ILE A 86 -15.92 22.98 2.79
C ILE A 86 -17.30 23.53 2.40
N ALA A 87 -18.35 23.20 3.15
CA ALA A 87 -19.71 23.72 2.92
C ALA A 87 -19.78 25.24 3.07
N ARG A 88 -19.01 25.84 4.00
CA ARG A 88 -18.92 27.30 4.15
C ARG A 88 -18.30 27.99 2.93
N HIS A 89 -17.51 27.27 2.15
CA HIS A 89 -16.91 27.72 0.89
C HIS A 89 -17.70 27.27 -0.34
N GLY A 90 -18.86 26.63 -0.16
CA GLY A 90 -19.69 26.12 -1.26
C GLY A 90 -19.07 24.94 -2.02
N LEU A 91 -18.07 24.27 -1.45
CA LEU A 91 -17.33 23.18 -2.07
C LEU A 91 -18.01 21.82 -1.80
N ASN A 92 -18.02 20.94 -2.80
CA ASN A 92 -18.37 19.55 -2.62
C ASN A 92 -17.13 18.73 -2.23
N ALA A 93 -17.33 17.62 -1.50
CA ALA A 93 -16.25 16.67 -1.22
C ALA A 93 -15.65 16.10 -2.52
N ALA A 94 -16.46 15.96 -3.58
CA ALA A 94 -15.99 15.55 -4.89
C ALA A 94 -14.94 16.51 -5.48
N ASP A 95 -15.08 17.82 -5.25
CA ASP A 95 -14.14 18.82 -5.77
C ASP A 95 -12.77 18.68 -5.09
N VAL A 96 -12.78 18.50 -3.77
CA VAL A 96 -11.56 18.25 -2.98
C VAL A 96 -10.90 16.93 -3.39
N HIS A 97 -11.68 15.87 -3.58
CA HIS A 97 -11.15 14.59 -4.06
C HIS A 97 -10.54 14.70 -5.46
N ASN A 98 -11.18 15.44 -6.37
CA ASN A 98 -10.64 15.68 -7.71
C ASN A 98 -9.29 16.42 -7.68
N VAL A 99 -9.15 17.40 -6.79
CA VAL A 99 -7.86 18.09 -6.59
C VAL A 99 -6.82 17.12 -6.04
N ILE A 100 -7.13 16.32 -5.03
CA ILE A 100 -6.21 15.32 -4.47
C ILE A 100 -5.76 14.32 -5.54
N GLU A 101 -6.70 13.77 -6.30
CA GLU A 101 -6.43 12.81 -7.38
C GLU A 101 -5.52 13.43 -8.44
N THR A 102 -5.89 14.60 -8.95
CA THR A 102 -5.15 15.26 -10.05
C THR A 102 -3.80 15.78 -9.56
N ALA A 103 -3.74 16.44 -8.41
CA ALA A 103 -2.53 17.09 -7.93
C ALA A 103 -1.49 16.10 -7.42
N ILE A 104 -1.92 15.07 -6.68
CA ILE A 104 -1.02 14.16 -5.96
C ILE A 104 -0.87 12.83 -6.69
N GLY A 105 -1.99 12.15 -6.96
CA GLY A 105 -2.00 10.85 -7.62
C GLY A 105 -1.63 10.92 -9.10
N GLY A 106 -1.98 12.04 -9.74
CA GLY A 106 -1.95 12.23 -11.17
C GLY A 106 -3.21 11.66 -11.82
N LYS A 107 -3.81 12.44 -12.71
CA LYS A 107 -5.02 12.07 -13.44
C LYS A 107 -4.72 11.99 -14.93
N GLU A 108 -5.16 10.90 -15.56
CA GLU A 108 -5.09 10.77 -17.01
C GLU A 108 -6.00 11.83 -17.65
N ALA A 109 -5.40 12.70 -18.46
CA ALA A 109 -6.11 13.75 -19.18
C ALA A 109 -6.56 13.27 -20.57
N THR A 110 -5.73 12.48 -21.24
CA THR A 110 -6.00 11.91 -22.56
C THR A 110 -4.98 10.82 -22.87
N GLU A 111 -5.08 10.23 -24.05
CA GLU A 111 -4.11 9.30 -24.58
C GLU A 111 -3.46 9.84 -25.85
N ILE A 112 -2.18 9.51 -26.01
CA ILE A 112 -1.35 9.89 -27.14
C ILE A 112 -1.05 8.62 -27.93
N PHE A 113 -1.26 8.70 -29.24
CA PHE A 113 -0.99 7.61 -30.17
C PHE A 113 0.27 7.91 -30.97
N GLU A 114 1.22 6.97 -30.98
CA GLU A 114 2.43 7.03 -31.79
C GLU A 114 2.56 5.73 -32.60
N GLY A 115 2.03 5.73 -33.82
CA GLY A 115 1.89 4.52 -34.63
C GLY A 115 0.93 3.53 -33.96
N GLU A 116 1.41 2.32 -33.66
CA GLU A 116 0.66 1.28 -32.95
C GLU A 116 0.78 1.37 -31.41
N ARG A 117 1.55 2.33 -30.89
CA ARG A 117 1.75 2.51 -29.45
C ARG A 117 0.76 3.52 -28.89
N ARG A 118 0.23 3.25 -27.70
CA ARG A 118 -0.70 4.10 -26.95
C ARG A 118 -0.09 4.45 -25.60
N PHE A 119 -0.08 5.74 -25.26
CA PHE A 119 0.46 6.27 -24.02
C PHE A 119 -0.58 7.13 -23.31
N SER A 120 -0.66 7.02 -21.98
CA SER A 120 -1.49 7.93 -21.18
C SER A 120 -0.77 9.25 -20.94
N ALA A 121 -1.45 10.36 -21.23
CA ALA A 121 -1.01 11.70 -20.86
C ALA A 121 -1.60 12.07 -19.49
N VAL A 122 -0.74 12.14 -18.47
CA VAL A 122 -1.15 12.35 -17.07
C VAL A 122 -0.81 13.77 -16.63
N VAL A 123 -1.78 14.45 -16.01
CA VAL A 123 -1.59 15.74 -15.35
C VAL A 123 -1.38 15.50 -13.86
N ARG A 124 -0.31 16.07 -13.32
CA ARG A 124 0.03 16.04 -11.88
C ARG A 124 0.84 17.26 -11.47
N LEU A 125 0.80 17.61 -10.18
CA LEU A 125 1.67 18.69 -9.70
C LEU A 125 3.15 18.25 -9.63
N PRO A 126 4.07 19.21 -9.82
CA PRO A 126 5.50 18.99 -9.55
C PRO A 126 5.72 18.50 -8.11
N ASP A 127 6.80 17.74 -7.91
CA ASP A 127 7.09 17.09 -6.64
C ASP A 127 7.18 18.07 -5.45
N ALA A 128 7.67 19.30 -5.70
CA ALA A 128 7.75 20.36 -4.69
C ALA A 128 6.41 20.71 -4.01
N TYR A 129 5.27 20.45 -4.66
CA TYR A 129 3.93 20.75 -4.12
C TYR A 129 3.23 19.55 -3.48
N ARG A 130 3.84 18.36 -3.53
CA ARG A 130 3.25 17.11 -3.02
C ARG A 130 4.23 16.17 -2.30
N GLY A 131 5.50 16.57 -2.19
CA GLY A 131 6.57 15.77 -1.59
C GLY A 131 6.57 15.76 -0.06
N SER A 132 5.75 16.60 0.59
CA SER A 132 5.59 16.61 2.04
C SER A 132 4.15 16.82 2.47
N VAL A 133 3.85 16.49 3.72
CA VAL A 133 2.53 16.69 4.33
C VAL A 133 2.18 18.18 4.37
N GLU A 134 3.16 19.05 4.62
CA GLU A 134 3.00 20.50 4.62
C GLU A 134 2.65 21.03 3.24
N ALA A 135 3.32 20.54 2.20
CA ALA A 135 3.04 20.94 0.82
C ALA A 135 1.61 20.53 0.42
N ILE A 136 1.20 19.31 0.77
CA ILE A 136 -0.14 18.78 0.52
C ILE A 136 -1.20 19.59 1.29
N ARG A 137 -0.91 20.00 2.53
CA ARG A 137 -1.83 20.81 3.35
C ARG A 137 -2.07 22.20 2.75
N ASN A 138 -1.10 22.74 2.02
CA ASN A 138 -1.19 24.06 1.39
C ASN A 138 -1.78 24.02 -0.03
N LEU A 139 -2.28 22.87 -0.49
CA LEU A 139 -2.95 22.78 -1.79
C LEU A 139 -4.26 23.55 -1.76
N MET A 140 -4.39 24.50 -2.68
CA MET A 140 -5.60 25.30 -2.83
C MET A 140 -6.67 24.55 -3.62
N VAL A 141 -7.92 24.70 -3.21
CA VAL A 141 -9.08 24.15 -3.94
C VAL A 141 -9.91 25.30 -4.48
N ALA A 142 -10.12 25.34 -5.79
CA ALA A 142 -10.93 26.39 -6.41
C ALA A 142 -12.40 26.25 -5.99
N ALA A 143 -12.93 27.24 -5.28
CA ALA A 143 -14.33 27.31 -4.88
C ALA A 143 -15.20 27.88 -6.01
N PRO A 144 -16.50 27.53 -6.07
CA PRO A 144 -17.41 28.01 -7.12
C PRO A 144 -17.57 29.55 -7.16
N ASN A 145 -17.29 30.22 -6.05
CA ASN A 145 -17.31 31.69 -5.93
C ASN A 145 -15.99 32.36 -6.36
N GLY A 146 -15.03 31.60 -6.89
CA GLY A 146 -13.70 32.09 -7.28
C GLY A 146 -12.70 32.23 -6.14
N ALA A 147 -13.09 31.94 -4.89
CA ALA A 147 -12.14 31.87 -3.79
C ALA A 147 -11.23 30.63 -3.94
N GLN A 148 -9.98 30.75 -3.48
CA GLN A 148 -9.01 29.65 -3.44
C GLN A 148 -8.59 29.40 -1.99
N PRO A 149 -9.47 28.82 -1.15
CA PRO A 149 -9.15 28.42 0.21
C PRO A 149 -8.17 27.23 0.28
#